data_AF-A0A367PU29-F1
#
_entry.id   AF-A0A367PU29-F1
#
_cell.length_a   1.000
_cell.length_b   1.000
_cell.length_c   1.000
_cell.angle_alpha   90.00
_cell.angle_beta   90.00
_cell.angle_gamma   90.00
#
_symmetry.space_group_name_H-M   'P 1'
#
loop_
_entity.id
_entity.type
_entity.pdbx_description
1 polymer ?
#
loop_
_entity_poly.entity_id
_entity_poly.type
_entity_poly.pdbx_seq_one_letter_code
_entity_poly.pdbx_strand_id
1 'polypeptide(L)'
;MTDRIDQIIEKLQQLKEIRQQLVDEPMSPPGAWIHQYEVQKQYKKDGQVYWYVYAKWQANEPIFKRNPKQRLKGIVKRGKNPEYTCHQHIGRVGSSTGLSTDPQVEEAYQEWANRKRLDAIDIAIEEIENALKIVMPEKNDEA
;
A
#
# COMPACT_ATOMS: atom_id res chain seq x y z
N MET A 1 35.84 1.04 18.47
CA MET A 1 35.09 0.20 17.50
C MET A 1 33.76 -0.25 18.10
N THR A 2 33.74 -0.62 19.39
CA THR A 2 32.54 -0.81 20.23
C THR A 2 31.47 0.28 20.07
N ASP A 3 31.86 1.55 20.19
CA ASP A 3 30.94 2.70 20.06
C ASP A 3 30.10 2.72 18.76
N ARG A 4 30.66 2.26 17.62
CA ARG A 4 29.89 2.22 16.36
C ARG A 4 28.91 1.05 16.30
N ILE A 5 29.26 -0.09 16.89
CA ILE A 5 28.38 -1.27 16.93
C ILE A 5 27.24 -1.00 17.91
N ASP A 6 27.54 -0.42 19.08
CA ASP A 6 26.54 -0.04 20.07
C ASP A 6 25.53 0.97 19.49
N GLN A 7 26.00 1.96 18.71
CA GLN A 7 25.13 2.88 17.96
C GLN A 7 24.23 2.19 16.92
N ILE A 8 24.72 1.13 16.27
CA ILE A 8 23.91 0.34 15.32
C ILE A 8 22.82 -0.43 16.07
N ILE A 9 23.16 -1.03 17.21
CA ILE A 9 22.21 -1.75 18.07
C ILE A 9 21.14 -0.79 18.60
N GLU A 10 21.51 0.42 19.02
CA GLU A 10 20.55 1.44 19.47
C GLU A 10 19.58 1.82 18.33
N LYS A 11 20.11 2.07 17.12
CA LYS A 11 19.26 2.36 15.95
C LYS A 11 18.35 1.20 15.56
N LEU A 12 18.83 -0.03 15.68
CA LEU A 12 18.01 -1.22 15.45
C LEU A 12 16.83 -1.27 16.43
N GLN A 13 17.07 -0.95 17.71
CA GLN A 13 16.02 -0.88 18.72
C GLN A 13 15.01 0.23 18.41
N GLN A 14 15.48 1.43 18.01
CA GLN A 14 14.61 2.52 17.57
C GLN A 14 13.75 2.12 16.36
N LEU A 15 14.32 1.41 15.38
CA LEU A 15 13.55 0.91 14.22
C LEU A 15 12.47 -0.08 14.64
N LYS A 16 12.77 -0.98 15.59
CA LYS A 16 11.78 -1.93 16.14
C LYS A 16 10.63 -1.22 16.87
N GLU A 17 10.93 -0.15 17.59
CA GLU A 17 9.91 0.69 18.25
C GLU A 17 9.03 1.42 17.23
N ILE A 18 9.62 2.04 16.21
CA ILE A 18 8.87 2.70 15.13
C ILE A 18 8.01 1.68 14.38
N ARG A 19 8.55 0.49 14.10
CA ARG A 19 7.80 -0.60 13.48
C ARG A 19 6.56 -0.95 14.31
N GLN A 20 6.73 -1.11 15.62
CA GLN A 20 5.64 -1.47 16.52
C GLN A 20 4.55 -0.39 16.54
N GLN A 21 4.93 0.89 16.59
CA GLN A 21 3.97 2.00 16.50
C GLN A 21 3.25 2.02 15.16
N LEU A 22 3.96 1.75 14.07
CA LEU A 22 3.40 1.80 12.72
C LEU A 22 2.38 0.69 12.48
N VAL A 23 2.56 -0.50 13.06
CA VAL A 23 1.64 -1.65 12.92
C VAL A 23 0.22 -1.33 13.42
N ASP A 24 0.08 -0.39 14.34
CA ASP A 24 -1.22 0.03 14.88
C ASP A 24 -1.95 1.05 13.98
N GLU A 25 -1.27 1.61 12.98
CA GLU A 25 -1.85 2.56 12.03
C GLU A 25 -2.63 1.83 10.91
N PRO A 26 -3.68 2.44 10.34
CA PRO A 26 -4.33 1.94 9.14
C PRO A 26 -3.33 1.74 7.99
N MET A 27 -3.41 0.60 7.32
CA MET A 27 -2.51 0.23 6.22
C MET A 27 -3.26 -0.34 5.04
N SER A 28 -2.69 -0.10 3.87
CA SER A 28 -3.13 -0.79 2.66
C SER A 28 -2.90 -2.30 2.80
N PRO A 29 -3.71 -3.13 2.12
CA PRO A 29 -3.46 -4.56 2.00
C PRO A 29 -2.04 -4.84 1.46
N PRO A 30 -1.38 -5.93 1.88
CA PRO A 30 -0.10 -6.35 1.32
C PRO A 30 -0.19 -6.54 -0.21
N GLY A 31 0.83 -6.07 -0.92
CA GLY A 31 0.88 -6.16 -2.39
C GLY A 31 -0.07 -5.23 -3.15
N ALA A 32 -0.78 -4.33 -2.46
CA ALA A 32 -1.62 -3.31 -3.08
C ALA A 32 -0.82 -2.04 -3.43
N TRP A 33 -1.18 -1.39 -4.52
CA TRP A 33 -0.71 -0.04 -4.88
C TRP A 33 -1.85 0.80 -5.44
N ILE A 34 -1.67 2.12 -5.46
CA ILE A 34 -2.64 3.04 -6.05
C ILE A 34 -2.30 3.27 -7.52
N HIS A 35 -3.30 3.05 -8.39
CA HIS A 35 -3.23 3.43 -9.80
C HIS A 35 -4.17 4.60 -10.05
N GLN A 36 -3.62 5.71 -10.54
CA GLN A 36 -4.40 6.83 -11.07
C GLN A 36 -4.67 6.64 -12.55
N TYR A 37 -5.88 6.98 -12.98
CA TYR A 37 -6.29 6.91 -14.38
C TYR A 37 -7.24 8.05 -14.72
N GLU A 38 -7.18 8.48 -15.97
CA GLU A 38 -8.00 9.55 -16.50
C GLU A 38 -9.21 9.02 -17.25
N VAL A 39 -10.32 9.72 -17.12
CA VAL A 39 -11.57 9.44 -17.82
C VAL A 39 -12.05 10.71 -18.49
N GLN A 40 -12.20 10.63 -19.80
CA GLN A 40 -12.81 11.68 -20.61
C GLN A 40 -14.30 11.39 -20.77
N LYS A 41 -15.16 12.38 -20.52
CA LYS A 41 -16.61 12.28 -20.74
C LYS A 41 -17.12 13.45 -21.54
N GLN A 42 -17.84 13.15 -22.61
CA GLN A 42 -18.61 14.14 -23.37
C GLN A 42 -20.07 14.10 -22.92
N TYR A 43 -20.62 15.22 -22.46
CA TYR A 43 -22.04 15.29 -22.12
C TYR A 43 -22.84 15.84 -23.29
N LYS A 44 -23.99 15.21 -23.55
CA LYS A 44 -24.88 15.60 -24.66
C LYS A 44 -25.52 16.97 -24.47
N LYS A 45 -25.60 17.45 -23.22
CA LYS A 45 -26.32 18.67 -22.84
C LYS A 45 -25.63 19.93 -23.36
N ASP A 46 -24.31 19.97 -23.27
CA ASP A 46 -23.47 21.13 -23.61
C ASP A 46 -22.47 20.82 -24.73
N GLY A 47 -22.35 19.56 -25.15
CA GLY A 47 -21.37 19.10 -26.12
C GLY A 47 -19.93 19.15 -25.61
N GLN A 48 -19.73 19.56 -24.36
CA GLN A 48 -18.41 19.78 -23.77
C GLN A 48 -17.79 18.46 -23.31
N VAL A 49 -16.46 18.46 -23.35
CA VAL A 49 -15.62 17.35 -22.95
C VAL A 49 -15.00 17.68 -21.60
N TYR A 50 -15.21 16.81 -20.62
CA TYR A 50 -14.67 16.95 -19.28
C TYR A 50 -13.68 15.83 -18.97
N TRP A 51 -12.68 16.19 -18.18
CA TRP A 51 -11.62 15.30 -17.73
C TRP A 51 -11.77 15.04 -16.24
N TYR A 52 -11.71 13.78 -15.87
CA TYR A 52 -11.75 13.33 -14.47
C TYR A 52 -10.56 12.42 -14.21
N VAL A 53 -9.84 12.69 -13.13
CA VAL A 53 -8.75 11.83 -12.64
C VAL A 53 -9.30 11.02 -11.47
N TYR A 54 -9.15 9.71 -11.52
CA TYR A 54 -9.61 8.79 -10.49
C TYR A 54 -8.47 7.92 -9.98
N ALA A 55 -8.59 7.47 -8.74
CA ALA A 55 -7.70 6.50 -8.11
C ALA A 55 -8.44 5.18 -7.84
N LYS A 56 -7.70 4.08 -7.97
CA LYS A 56 -8.13 2.75 -7.54
C LYS A 56 -6.97 2.02 -6.87
N TRP A 57 -7.29 1.18 -5.90
CA TRP A 57 -6.39 0.13 -5.46
C TRP A 57 -6.20 -0.88 -6.58
N GLN A 58 -4.98 -1.38 -6.70
CA GLN A 58 -4.57 -2.39 -7.67
C GLN A 58 -3.65 -3.41 -6.97
N ALA A 59 -3.76 -4.67 -7.36
CA ALA A 59 -2.91 -5.76 -6.92
C ALA A 59 -2.62 -6.71 -8.09
N ASN A 60 -1.57 -7.53 -7.96
CA ASN A 60 -1.26 -8.60 -8.91
C ASN A 60 -2.24 -9.78 -8.75
N GLU A 61 -2.64 -10.06 -7.51
CA GLU A 61 -3.51 -11.17 -7.14
C GLU A 61 -4.90 -10.67 -6.69
N PRO A 62 -5.95 -11.49 -6.77
CA PRO A 62 -7.29 -11.09 -6.38
C PRO A 62 -7.42 -11.07 -4.84
N ILE A 63 -7.14 -9.91 -4.23
CA ILE A 63 -7.17 -9.71 -2.76
C ILE A 63 -8.35 -8.86 -2.26
N PHE A 64 -8.98 -8.07 -3.15
CA PHE A 64 -10.09 -7.20 -2.75
C PHE A 64 -11.42 -7.94 -2.86
N LYS A 65 -12.24 -7.88 -1.82
CA LYS A 65 -13.57 -8.53 -1.84
C LYS A 65 -14.45 -7.87 -2.89
N ARG A 66 -15.09 -8.68 -3.74
CA ARG A 66 -16.02 -8.18 -4.75
C ARG A 66 -17.28 -7.62 -4.09
N ASN A 67 -17.69 -6.45 -4.53
CA ASN A 67 -18.99 -5.87 -4.20
C ASN A 67 -19.76 -5.54 -5.49
N PRO A 68 -20.29 -6.56 -6.20
CA PRO A 68 -20.96 -6.35 -7.47
C PRO A 68 -22.30 -5.63 -7.27
N LYS A 69 -22.68 -4.82 -8.28
CA LYS A 69 -24.06 -4.27 -8.36
C LYS A 69 -25.07 -5.42 -8.30
N GLN A 70 -26.25 -5.16 -7.75
CA GLN A 70 -27.29 -6.18 -7.57
C GLN A 70 -27.59 -7.00 -8.83
N ARG A 71 -27.71 -6.34 -10.00
CA ARG A 71 -27.92 -7.00 -11.30
C ARG A 71 -26.77 -7.89 -11.79
N LEU A 72 -25.61 -7.82 -11.15
CA LEU A 72 -24.39 -8.57 -11.47
C LEU A 72 -24.03 -9.57 -10.37
N LYS A 73 -24.86 -9.74 -9.32
CA LYS A 73 -24.65 -10.75 -8.28
C LYS A 73 -24.63 -12.14 -8.91
N GLY A 74 -23.63 -12.95 -8.56
CA GLY A 74 -23.43 -14.31 -9.12
C GLY A 74 -22.88 -14.36 -10.54
N ILE A 75 -22.75 -13.22 -11.23
CA ILE A 75 -22.23 -13.18 -12.61
C ILE A 75 -20.73 -12.87 -12.58
N VAL A 76 -19.91 -13.91 -12.77
CA VAL A 76 -18.45 -13.79 -12.84
C VAL A 76 -17.93 -14.37 -14.15
N LYS A 77 -17.00 -13.65 -14.81
CA LYS A 77 -16.39 -14.11 -16.07
C LYS A 77 -15.62 -15.41 -15.82
N ARG A 78 -15.67 -16.34 -16.77
CA ARG A 78 -14.93 -17.61 -16.71
C ARG A 78 -13.44 -17.35 -16.46
N GLY A 79 -12.84 -18.12 -15.53
CA GLY A 79 -11.44 -17.98 -15.14
C GLY A 79 -11.13 -16.80 -14.20
N LYS A 80 -12.14 -16.13 -13.64
CA LYS A 80 -11.96 -15.11 -12.59
C LYS A 80 -12.42 -15.64 -11.24
N ASN A 81 -11.77 -15.17 -10.18
CA ASN A 81 -12.15 -15.50 -8.81
C ASN A 81 -13.57 -14.96 -8.52
N PRO A 82 -14.48 -15.80 -8.01
CA PRO A 82 -15.87 -15.43 -7.75
C PRO A 82 -16.06 -14.46 -6.57
N GLU A 83 -15.13 -14.48 -5.62
CA GLU A 83 -15.22 -13.74 -4.36
C GLU A 83 -14.34 -12.49 -4.36
N TYR A 84 -13.22 -12.53 -5.07
CA TYR A 84 -12.19 -11.49 -5.04
C TYR A 84 -11.88 -10.86 -6.41
N THR A 85 -11.23 -9.70 -6.38
CA THR A 85 -10.79 -8.94 -7.55
C THR A 85 -9.43 -8.29 -7.29
N CYS A 86 -8.70 -7.97 -8.37
CA CYS A 86 -7.38 -7.35 -8.32
C CYS A 86 -7.42 -5.81 -8.21
N HIS A 87 -8.61 -5.21 -8.19
CA HIS A 87 -8.77 -3.76 -8.13
C HIS A 87 -10.03 -3.33 -7.39
N GLN A 88 -9.95 -2.19 -6.72
CA GLN A 88 -11.08 -1.57 -6.02
C GLN A 88 -11.03 -0.05 -6.22
N HIS A 89 -12.12 0.53 -6.72
CA HIS A 89 -12.20 1.99 -6.88
C HIS A 89 -12.14 2.69 -5.53
N ILE A 90 -11.36 3.78 -5.45
CA ILE A 90 -11.24 4.62 -4.26
C ILE A 90 -12.11 5.85 -4.46
N GLY A 91 -11.73 6.74 -5.38
CA GLY A 91 -12.42 8.01 -5.59
C GLY A 91 -11.75 8.91 -6.63
N ARG A 92 -12.25 10.12 -6.77
CA ARG A 92 -11.73 11.16 -7.65
C ARG A 92 -10.50 11.82 -7.01
N VAL A 93 -9.48 12.03 -7.82
CA VAL A 93 -8.27 12.81 -7.49
C VAL A 93 -8.42 14.25 -7.96
N GLY A 94 -9.07 14.46 -9.10
CA GLY A 94 -9.29 15.81 -9.62
C GLY A 94 -10.19 15.82 -10.85
N SER A 95 -10.52 17.02 -11.33
CA SER A 95 -11.30 17.18 -12.55
C SER A 95 -11.13 18.55 -13.19
N SER A 96 -11.41 18.63 -14.49
CA SER A 96 -11.54 19.91 -15.20
C SER A 96 -12.81 20.69 -14.82
N THR A 97 -13.69 20.11 -14.01
CA THR A 97 -14.94 20.73 -13.53
C THR A 97 -14.76 21.54 -12.24
N GLY A 98 -13.54 21.58 -11.67
CA GLY A 98 -13.27 22.23 -10.38
C GLY A 98 -13.67 21.39 -9.17
N LEU A 99 -14.10 20.13 -9.36
CA LEU A 99 -14.34 19.21 -8.26
C LEU A 99 -13.00 18.72 -7.69
N SER A 100 -12.84 18.84 -6.37
CA SER A 100 -11.64 18.49 -5.61
C SER A 100 -11.45 16.98 -5.44
N THR A 101 -10.32 16.58 -4.86
CA THR A 101 -10.05 15.22 -4.38
C THR A 101 -11.15 14.76 -3.42
N ASP A 102 -11.56 13.49 -3.52
CA ASP A 102 -12.44 12.87 -2.52
C ASP A 102 -11.61 12.52 -1.27
N PRO A 103 -12.08 12.78 -0.03
CA PRO A 103 -11.31 12.52 1.19
C PRO A 103 -10.80 11.08 1.34
N GLN A 104 -11.58 10.11 0.86
CA GLN A 104 -11.21 8.68 0.82
C GLN A 104 -9.93 8.40 0.01
N VAL A 105 -9.60 9.27 -0.95
CA VAL A 105 -8.36 9.18 -1.71
C VAL A 105 -7.18 9.59 -0.85
N GLU A 106 -7.31 10.66 -0.06
CA GLU A 106 -6.24 11.12 0.84
C GLU A 106 -5.93 10.06 1.91
N GLU A 107 -6.96 9.50 2.53
CA GLU A 107 -6.84 8.38 3.48
C GLU A 107 -6.14 7.18 2.85
N ALA A 108 -6.54 6.79 1.63
CA ALA A 108 -5.91 5.68 0.92
C ALA A 108 -4.42 5.94 0.62
N TYR A 109 -4.04 7.17 0.26
CA TYR A 109 -2.64 7.53 0.07
C TYR A 109 -1.83 7.43 1.35
N GLN A 110 -2.42 7.80 2.49
CA GLN A 110 -1.80 7.66 3.80
C GLN A 110 -1.62 6.19 4.18
N GLU A 111 -2.66 5.36 4.04
CA GLU A 111 -2.60 3.92 4.27
C GLU A 111 -1.52 3.24 3.41
N TRP A 112 -1.39 3.65 2.15
CA TRP A 112 -0.36 3.14 1.25
C TRP A 112 1.05 3.62 1.66
N ALA A 113 1.18 4.86 2.13
CA ALA A 113 2.44 5.38 2.65
C ALA A 113 2.89 4.63 3.91
N ASN A 114 1.96 4.34 4.82
CA ASN A 114 2.20 3.55 6.02
C ASN A 114 2.73 2.16 5.66
N ARG A 115 2.09 1.46 4.70
CA ARG A 115 2.56 0.16 4.20
C ARG A 115 3.99 0.23 3.66
N LYS A 116 4.28 1.17 2.76
CA LYS A 116 5.62 1.33 2.19
C LYS A 116 6.68 1.60 3.26
N ARG A 117 6.33 2.39 4.28
CA ARG A 117 7.21 2.68 5.41
C ARG A 117 7.46 1.43 6.25
N LEU A 118 6.43 0.63 6.51
CA LEU A 118 6.59 -0.63 7.24
C LEU A 118 7.49 -1.60 6.46
N ASP A 119 7.24 -1.79 5.17
CA ASP A 119 8.03 -2.69 4.33
C ASP A 119 9.51 -2.27 4.31
N ALA A 120 9.78 -0.96 4.23
CA ALA A 120 11.15 -0.43 4.28
C ALA A 120 11.82 -0.64 5.65
N ILE A 121 11.08 -0.51 6.75
CA ILE A 121 11.59 -0.76 8.10
C ILE A 121 11.91 -2.25 8.29
N ASP A 122 11.04 -3.14 7.80
CA ASP A 122 11.22 -4.58 7.91
C ASP A 122 12.49 -5.03 7.17
N ILE A 123 12.70 -4.52 5.95
CA ILE A 123 13.94 -4.76 5.18
C ILE A 123 15.16 -4.23 5.94
N ALA A 124 15.11 -3.00 6.46
CA ALA A 124 16.24 -2.40 7.18
C ALA A 124 16.60 -3.17 8.46
N ILE A 125 15.60 -3.63 9.22
CA ILE A 125 15.82 -4.46 10.41
C ILE A 125 16.50 -5.77 10.01
N GLU A 126 16.00 -6.46 8.98
CA GLU A 126 16.56 -7.72 8.50
C GLU A 126 18.03 -7.56 8.05
N GLU A 127 18.32 -6.53 7.25
CA GLU A 127 19.68 -6.25 6.78
C GLU A 127 20.65 -5.96 7.93
N ILE A 128 20.23 -5.15 8.92
CA ILE A 128 21.05 -4.83 10.09
C ILE A 128 21.29 -6.09 10.95
N GLU A 129 20.26 -6.89 11.21
CA GLU A 129 20.40 -8.11 11.99
C GLU A 129 21.33 -9.12 11.31
N ASN A 130 21.22 -9.27 9.99
CA ASN A 130 22.13 -10.12 9.22
C ASN A 130 23.57 -9.61 9.25
N ALA A 131 23.78 -8.30 9.14
CA ALA A 131 25.11 -7.71 9.26
C ALA A 131 25.71 -7.92 10.65
N LEU A 132 24.92 -7.74 11.71
CA LEU A 132 25.35 -7.94 13.10
C LEU A 132 25.76 -9.39 13.38
N LYS A 133 25.04 -10.39 12.85
CA LYS A 133 25.42 -11.81 12.97
C LYS A 133 26.80 -12.12 12.39
N ILE A 134 27.20 -11.43 11.31
CA ILE A 134 28.51 -11.64 10.67
C ILE A 134 29.64 -11.07 11.53
N VAL A 135 29.44 -9.90 12.14
CA VAL A 135 30.49 -9.18 12.89
C VAL A 135 30.51 -9.53 14.38
N MET A 136 29.41 -10.06 14.90
CA MET A 136 29.25 -10.58 16.25
C MET A 136 28.68 -12.01 16.20
N PRO A 137 29.43 -12.98 15.65
CA PRO A 137 29.00 -14.37 15.70
C PRO A 137 28.78 -14.78 17.16
N GLU A 138 27.68 -15.48 17.42
CA GLU A 138 27.43 -16.03 18.75
C GLU A 138 28.65 -16.86 19.18
N LYS A 139 29.15 -16.64 20.39
CA LYS A 139 30.13 -17.54 21.01
C LYS A 139 29.43 -18.87 21.34
N ASN A 140 29.18 -19.68 20.33
CA ASN A 140 28.66 -21.03 20.43
C ASN A 140 29.35 -21.85 19.33
N ASP A 141 30.63 -22.16 19.55
CA ASP A 141 31.35 -23.30 18.94
C ASP A 141 32.76 -23.43 19.58
N GLU A 142 32.83 -23.38 20.91
CA GLU A 142 33.95 -23.96 21.65
C GLU A 142 33.37 -24.91 22.72
N ALA A 143 33.18 -26.16 22.32
CA ALA A 143 33.04 -27.31 23.20
C ALA A 143 34.05 -28.38 22.77
#